data_AF-A0A9D6IWP1-F1
#
_entry.id   AF-A0A9D6IWP1-F1
#
_cell.length_a   1.000
_cell.length_b   1.000
_cell.length_c   1.000
_cell.angle_alpha   90.00
_cell.angle_beta   90.00
_cell.angle_gamma   90.00
#
_symmetry.space_group_name_H-M   'P 1'
#
loop_
_entity.id
_entity.type
_entity.pdbx_description
1 polymer ?
#
loop_
_entity_poly.entity_id
_entity_poly.type
_entity_poly.pdbx_seq_one_letter_code
_entity_poly.pdbx_strand_id
1 'polypeptide(L)'
;MTRSTATTGERERKFPTTAWAMISRLQDRSSRRFRDGLEDLCLRYWKPVYHYVRAAWARKGEEAKDLTQAFFLWLIEGDALTKYRPERGGFRKYLKTILRHFVGHERRDVGRLKRGGGLRKLSLDESDDLVAALPDLDTLSPEEAFDRVWVRTLVARAVERVRRECAREGLAAAFRAYEKYDLVTEPERPSYARLAAECGVKESRIKGFLYLVREKVRLAIREELSRTTADLEEFEEEWRELFRS
;
A
#
# COMPACT_ATOMS: atom_id res chain seq x y z
N MET A 1 32.36 -34.56 37.84
CA MET A 1 31.33 -34.55 36.78
C MET A 1 30.38 -33.39 37.03
N THR A 2 30.65 -32.24 36.44
CA THR A 2 29.80 -31.04 36.51
C THR A 2 29.35 -30.72 35.09
N ARG A 3 28.05 -30.92 34.82
CA ARG A 3 27.46 -30.71 33.49
C ARG A 3 27.31 -29.21 33.22
N SER A 4 27.95 -28.81 32.13
CA SER A 4 27.79 -27.56 31.41
C SER A 4 26.36 -27.43 30.88
N THR A 5 25.63 -26.40 31.31
CA THR A 5 24.43 -25.92 30.62
C THR A 5 24.85 -24.73 29.75
N ALA A 6 25.08 -25.02 28.48
CA ALA A 6 25.32 -24.03 27.46
C ALA A 6 24.07 -23.13 27.33
N THR A 7 24.27 -21.85 27.59
CA THR A 7 23.33 -20.77 27.32
C THR A 7 23.09 -20.69 25.82
N THR A 8 21.96 -21.21 25.35
CA THR A 8 21.45 -20.98 23.99
C THR A 8 21.18 -19.49 23.84
N GLY A 9 22.06 -18.81 23.12
CA GLY A 9 21.85 -17.44 22.69
C GLY A 9 20.69 -17.36 21.71
N GLU A 10 19.48 -17.15 22.24
CA GLU A 10 18.35 -16.62 21.48
C GLU A 10 18.73 -15.21 21.02
N ARG A 11 19.27 -15.14 19.80
CA ARG A 11 19.20 -13.93 19.00
C ARG A 11 17.73 -13.71 18.65
N GLU A 12 17.00 -13.09 19.57
CA GLU A 12 15.78 -12.34 19.26
C GLU A 12 16.15 -11.34 18.15
N ARG A 13 15.93 -11.73 16.90
CA ARG A 13 15.90 -10.81 15.77
C ARG A 13 14.68 -9.93 15.99
N LYS A 14 14.83 -8.87 16.79
CA LYS A 14 13.82 -7.84 17.00
C LYS A 14 13.31 -7.42 15.63
N PHE A 15 12.11 -7.86 15.29
CA PHE A 15 11.40 -7.37 14.12
C PHE A 15 11.33 -5.85 14.29
N PRO A 16 11.94 -5.05 13.41
CA PRO A 16 11.89 -3.61 13.55
C PRO A 16 10.42 -3.20 13.54
N THR A 17 10.01 -2.35 14.47
CA THR A 17 8.64 -1.84 14.61
C THR A 17 8.34 -0.93 13.42
N THR A 18 8.05 -1.53 12.27
CA THR A 18 8.14 -0.90 10.96
C THR A 18 6.92 -0.02 10.66
N ALA A 19 5.73 -0.38 11.17
CA ALA A 19 4.58 0.53 11.24
C ALA A 19 4.90 1.82 12.02
N TRP A 20 5.60 1.70 13.15
CA TRP A 20 5.99 2.87 13.95
C TRP A 20 7.04 3.73 13.22
N ALA A 21 7.91 3.14 12.40
CA ALA A 21 8.90 3.91 11.63
C ALA A 21 8.25 4.85 10.60
N MET A 22 7.11 4.46 10.02
CA MET A 22 6.32 5.32 9.14
C MET A 22 5.55 6.38 9.95
N ILE A 23 4.82 5.96 10.99
CA ILE A 23 3.96 6.86 11.77
C ILE A 23 4.74 7.83 12.66
N SER A 24 5.94 7.47 13.12
CA SER A 24 6.82 8.37 13.89
C SER A 24 7.21 9.63 13.10
N ARG A 25 7.30 9.54 11.77
CA ARG A 25 7.55 10.70 10.90
C ARG A 25 6.37 11.68 10.89
N LEU A 26 5.17 11.19 11.21
CA LEU A 26 3.92 11.95 11.23
C LEU A 26 3.59 12.55 12.61
N GLN A 27 4.45 12.37 13.63
CA GLN A 27 4.17 12.85 14.99
C GLN A 27 4.47 14.35 15.18
N ASP A 28 5.44 14.89 14.44
CA ASP A 28 5.84 16.29 14.55
C ASP A 28 5.62 17.04 13.23
N ARG A 29 4.56 17.85 13.18
CA ARG A 29 4.15 18.64 12.02
C ARG A 29 5.18 19.67 11.57
N SER A 30 6.05 20.12 12.48
CA SER A 30 7.08 21.11 12.18
C SER A 30 8.32 20.48 11.54
N SER A 31 8.46 19.15 11.64
CA SER A 31 9.63 18.45 11.13
C SER A 31 9.63 18.35 9.61
N ARG A 32 10.83 18.38 9.01
CA ARG A 32 11.00 18.11 7.57
C ARG A 32 10.48 16.72 7.18
N ARG A 33 10.57 15.76 8.10
CA ARG A 33 10.13 14.37 7.92
C ARG A 33 8.61 14.22 7.84
N PHE A 34 7.86 15.19 8.35
CA PHE A 34 6.40 15.18 8.31
C PHE A 34 5.85 15.18 6.89
N ARG A 35 6.42 16.01 6.01
CA ARG A 35 6.00 16.09 4.60
C ARG A 35 6.23 14.76 3.89
N ASP A 36 7.44 14.20 4.03
CA ASP A 36 7.78 12.90 3.45
C ASP A 36 6.89 11.76 3.99
N GLY A 37 6.57 11.80 5.29
CA GLY A 37 5.66 10.83 5.92
C GLY A 37 4.22 10.98 5.41
N LEU A 38 3.78 12.21 5.17
CA LEU A 38 2.44 12.49 4.67
C LEU A 38 2.28 12.04 3.23
N GLU A 39 3.27 12.32 2.38
CA GLU A 39 3.32 11.84 1.01
C GLU A 39 3.27 10.30 0.98
N ASP A 40 4.07 9.61 1.81
CA ASP A 40 4.04 8.15 1.89
C ASP A 40 2.68 7.60 2.37
N LEU A 41 2.05 8.26 3.35
CA LEU A 41 0.71 7.91 3.82
C LEU A 41 -0.34 8.05 2.71
N CYS A 42 -0.36 9.19 2.01
CA CYS A 42 -1.30 9.45 0.93
C CYS A 42 -1.12 8.46 -0.22
N LEU A 43 0.12 8.20 -0.65
CA LEU A 43 0.40 7.25 -1.73
C LEU A 43 0.03 5.80 -1.36
N ARG A 44 0.02 5.44 -0.07
CA ARG A 44 -0.38 4.10 0.39
C ARG A 44 -1.89 3.95 0.54
N TYR A 45 -2.57 4.97 1.04
CA TYR A 45 -3.93 4.82 1.56
C TYR A 45 -4.99 5.67 0.88
N TRP A 46 -4.65 6.66 0.05
CA TRP A 46 -5.66 7.48 -0.61
C TRP A 46 -6.64 6.65 -1.44
N LYS A 47 -6.12 5.79 -2.31
CA LYS A 47 -6.89 4.85 -3.13
C LYS A 47 -7.77 3.91 -2.28
N PRO A 48 -7.20 3.14 -1.32
CA PRO A 48 -8.00 2.29 -0.43
C PRO A 48 -9.13 3.03 0.29
N VAL A 49 -8.84 4.21 0.84
CA VAL A 49 -9.84 5.05 1.53
C VAL A 49 -10.93 5.51 0.56
N TYR A 50 -10.56 6.00 -0.62
CA TYR A 50 -11.53 6.45 -1.63
C TYR A 50 -12.49 5.33 -2.03
N HIS A 51 -11.98 4.11 -2.26
CA HIS A 51 -12.82 2.99 -2.64
C HIS A 51 -13.66 2.45 -1.47
N TYR A 52 -13.15 2.50 -0.23
CA TYR A 52 -13.97 2.27 0.97
C TYR A 52 -15.14 3.27 1.01
N VAL A 53 -14.84 4.56 0.88
CA VAL A 53 -15.84 5.64 0.92
C VAL A 53 -16.88 5.46 -0.19
N ARG A 54 -16.45 5.11 -1.41
CA ARG A 54 -17.36 4.82 -2.53
C ARG A 54 -18.33 3.68 -2.22
N ALA A 55 -17.79 2.52 -1.81
CA ALA A 55 -18.61 1.35 -1.48
C ALA A 55 -19.53 1.61 -0.28
N ALA A 56 -19.06 2.39 0.69
CA ALA A 56 -19.81 2.70 1.89
C ALA A 56 -20.95 3.71 1.61
N TRP A 57 -20.65 4.79 0.89
CA TRP A 57 -21.46 6.01 0.91
C TRP A 57 -22.04 6.41 -0.44
N ALA A 58 -21.27 6.33 -1.52
CA ALA A 58 -21.48 7.24 -2.64
C ALA A 58 -22.20 6.60 -3.83
N ARG A 59 -23.42 7.08 -4.11
CA ARG A 59 -24.15 6.86 -5.37
C ARG A 59 -23.67 7.77 -6.53
N LYS A 60 -22.68 8.65 -6.30
CA LYS A 60 -22.00 9.50 -7.30
C LYS A 60 -20.52 9.70 -6.94
N GLY A 61 -19.60 9.52 -7.89
CA GLY A 61 -18.15 9.47 -7.65
C GLY A 61 -17.51 10.76 -7.11
N GLU A 62 -18.06 11.95 -7.38
CA GLU A 62 -17.50 13.21 -6.89
C GLU A 62 -17.62 13.38 -5.37
N GLU A 63 -18.75 13.00 -4.78
CA GLU A 63 -18.96 13.06 -3.32
C GLU A 63 -17.97 12.17 -2.55
N ALA A 64 -17.50 11.08 -3.17
CA ALA A 64 -16.51 10.21 -2.56
C ALA A 64 -15.10 10.81 -2.54
N LYS A 65 -14.73 11.58 -3.57
CA LYS A 65 -13.43 12.30 -3.61
C LYS A 65 -13.39 13.34 -2.48
N ASP A 66 -14.46 14.13 -2.35
CA ASP A 66 -14.57 15.17 -1.31
C ASP A 66 -14.54 14.58 0.10
N LEU A 67 -15.29 13.50 0.34
CA LEU A 67 -15.33 12.85 1.66
C LEU A 67 -13.99 12.17 1.99
N THR A 68 -13.28 11.65 0.99
CA THR A 68 -11.90 11.15 1.16
C THR A 68 -10.96 12.26 1.56
N GLN A 69 -11.04 13.40 0.87
CA GLN A 69 -10.23 14.57 1.22
C GLN A 69 -10.52 15.05 2.64
N ALA A 70 -11.80 15.13 3.03
CA ALA A 70 -12.20 15.50 4.37
C ALA A 70 -11.65 14.52 5.42
N PHE A 71 -11.65 13.21 5.14
CA PHE A 71 -11.07 12.20 6.02
C PHE A 71 -9.56 12.41 6.22
N PHE A 72 -8.79 12.62 5.15
CA PHE A 72 -7.35 12.85 5.26
C PHE A 72 -7.05 14.17 5.99
N LEU A 73 -7.80 15.24 5.72
CA LEU A 73 -7.64 16.49 6.46
C LEU A 73 -7.94 16.30 7.96
N TRP A 74 -9.03 15.63 8.31
CA TRP A 74 -9.34 15.28 9.70
C TRP A 74 -8.24 14.42 10.35
N LEU A 75 -7.73 13.42 9.63
CA LEU A 75 -6.66 12.53 10.07
C LEU A 75 -5.37 13.31 10.38
N ILE A 76 -5.03 14.28 9.53
CA ILE A 76 -3.80 15.07 9.61
C ILE A 76 -3.94 16.22 10.61
N GLU A 77 -5.08 16.91 10.65
CA GLU A 77 -5.34 18.07 11.51
C GLU A 77 -5.68 17.69 12.94
N GLY A 78 -6.30 16.53 13.14
CA GLY A 78 -6.65 16.00 14.45
C GLY A 78 -5.53 15.28 15.17
N ASP A 79 -5.90 14.54 16.20
CA ASP A 79 -5.01 13.74 17.05
C ASP A 79 -5.04 12.24 16.70
N ALA A 80 -5.67 11.86 15.58
CA ALA A 80 -5.77 10.46 15.18
C ALA A 80 -4.39 9.82 14.94
N LEU A 81 -3.50 10.49 14.21
CA LEU A 81 -2.13 9.99 13.98
C LEU A 81 -1.31 9.91 15.27
N THR A 82 -1.52 10.82 16.23
CA THR A 82 -0.81 10.82 17.52
C THR A 82 -1.40 9.83 18.52
N LYS A 83 -2.66 9.41 18.33
CA LYS A 83 -3.33 8.35 19.10
C LYS A 83 -3.02 6.94 18.64
N TYR A 84 -2.44 6.75 17.46
CA TYR A 84 -2.02 5.43 17.01
C TYR A 84 -1.02 4.80 18.00
N ARG A 85 -1.24 3.53 18.32
CA ARG A 85 -0.41 2.73 19.22
C ARG A 85 -0.10 1.40 18.52
N PRO A 86 1.14 1.14 18.10
CA PRO A 86 1.48 -0.08 17.35
C PRO A 86 1.26 -1.34 18.20
N GLU A 87 1.28 -1.22 19.53
CA GLU A 87 0.99 -2.33 20.45
C GLU A 87 -0.47 -2.81 20.37
N ARG A 88 -1.35 -2.04 19.72
CA ARG A 88 -2.78 -2.40 19.49
C ARG A 88 -3.04 -2.95 18.09
N GLY A 89 -2.00 -3.15 17.29
CA GLY A 89 -2.06 -3.71 15.94
C GLY A 89 -1.60 -2.76 14.83
N GLY A 90 -1.58 -3.29 13.61
CA GLY A 90 -1.07 -2.63 12.43
C GLY A 90 -1.85 -1.38 12.05
N PHE A 91 -1.17 -0.49 11.34
CA PHE A 91 -1.75 0.79 10.96
C PHE A 91 -2.95 0.62 10.01
N ARG A 92 -2.94 -0.44 9.17
CA ARG A 92 -4.07 -0.78 8.28
C ARG A 92 -5.37 -1.04 9.06
N LYS A 93 -5.31 -1.89 10.10
CA LYS A 93 -6.46 -2.22 10.96
C LYS A 93 -6.97 -0.99 11.72
N TYR A 94 -6.04 -0.18 12.23
CA TYR A 94 -6.37 1.10 12.87
C TYR A 94 -7.08 2.06 11.90
N LEU A 95 -6.52 2.25 10.70
CA LEU A 95 -7.04 3.16 9.68
C LEU A 95 -8.45 2.76 9.24
N LYS A 96 -8.71 1.48 8.96
CA LYS A 96 -10.05 0.96 8.65
C LYS A 96 -11.05 1.25 9.78
N THR A 97 -10.63 1.11 11.04
CA THR A 97 -11.48 1.37 12.20
C THR A 97 -11.88 2.84 12.29
N ILE A 98 -10.92 3.77 12.24
CA ILE A 98 -11.24 5.20 12.32
C ILE A 98 -12.00 5.70 11.08
N LEU A 99 -11.74 5.11 9.91
CA LEU A 99 -12.47 5.43 8.68
C LEU A 99 -13.95 5.04 8.77
N ARG A 100 -14.24 3.83 9.26
CA ARG A 100 -15.61 3.37 9.50
C ARG A 100 -16.37 4.30 10.46
N HIS A 101 -15.71 4.74 11.54
CA HIS A 101 -16.31 5.70 12.47
C HIS A 101 -16.54 7.07 11.84
N PHE A 102 -15.57 7.58 11.08
CA PHE A 102 -15.66 8.85 10.36
C PHE A 102 -16.83 8.84 9.37
N VAL A 103 -16.87 7.85 8.48
CA VAL A 103 -17.95 7.68 7.50
C VAL A 103 -19.30 7.50 8.21
N GLY A 104 -19.37 6.70 9.29
CA GLY A 104 -20.60 6.53 10.07
C GLY A 104 -21.08 7.77 10.83
N HIS A 105 -20.19 8.71 11.16
CA HIS A 105 -20.54 9.99 11.77
C HIS A 105 -21.08 10.97 10.73
N GLU A 106 -20.36 11.13 9.61
CA GLU A 106 -20.80 12.00 8.53
C GLU A 106 -22.19 11.57 8.02
N ARG A 107 -22.53 10.26 8.03
CA ARG A 107 -23.84 9.72 7.57
C ARG A 107 -25.02 10.26 8.37
N ARG A 108 -24.75 10.67 9.61
CA ARG A 108 -25.75 11.23 10.51
C ARG A 108 -25.84 12.75 10.37
N ASP A 109 -24.84 13.39 9.78
CA ASP A 109 -24.66 14.85 9.69
C ASP A 109 -24.81 15.39 8.24
N VAL A 110 -25.57 14.70 7.37
CA VAL A 110 -25.75 14.96 5.91
C VAL A 110 -26.15 16.41 5.54
N GLY A 111 -26.55 17.25 6.52
CA GLY A 111 -26.82 18.68 6.34
C GLY A 111 -25.72 19.67 6.74
N ARG A 112 -24.62 19.23 7.37
CA ARG A 112 -23.56 20.11 7.94
C ARG A 112 -22.43 20.41 6.96
N LEU A 113 -22.04 19.43 6.14
CA LEU A 113 -20.98 19.56 5.12
C LEU A 113 -21.27 20.67 4.10
N LYS A 114 -22.55 20.97 3.82
CA LYS A 114 -22.95 22.00 2.85
C LYS A 114 -22.73 23.45 3.32
N ARG A 115 -22.36 23.72 4.58
CA ARG A 115 -22.40 25.08 5.15
C ARG A 115 -21.13 25.62 5.81
N GLY A 116 -20.01 24.89 5.87
CA GLY A 116 -18.85 25.41 6.61
C GLY A 116 -17.45 24.91 6.30
N GLY A 117 -17.26 23.99 5.35
CA GLY A 117 -15.94 23.38 5.15
C GLY A 117 -15.10 24.10 4.12
N GLY A 118 -14.40 25.18 4.49
CA GLY A 118 -13.30 25.76 3.71
C GLY A 118 -12.11 24.81 3.62
N LEU A 119 -12.30 23.63 3.02
CA LEU A 119 -11.31 22.58 2.88
C LEU A 119 -10.16 23.12 2.03
N ARG A 120 -9.00 23.34 2.65
CA ARG A 120 -7.74 23.45 1.91
C ARG A 120 -7.62 22.20 1.04
N LYS A 121 -7.68 22.37 -0.28
CA LYS A 121 -7.41 21.28 -1.22
C LYS A 121 -6.02 20.73 -0.92
N LEU A 122 -5.95 19.48 -0.46
CA LEU A 122 -4.75 18.70 -0.63
C LEU A 122 -4.59 18.62 -2.15
N SER A 123 -3.61 19.34 -2.70
CA SER A 123 -3.31 19.36 -4.14
C SER A 123 -2.72 18.00 -4.51
N LEU A 124 -3.60 17.00 -4.60
CA LEU A 124 -3.30 15.66 -5.08
C LEU A 124 -3.73 15.64 -6.55
N ASP A 125 -2.96 16.34 -7.39
CA ASP A 125 -3.17 16.47 -8.84
C ASP A 125 -3.02 15.13 -9.57
N GLU A 126 -2.63 14.06 -8.87
CA GLU A 126 -2.56 12.69 -9.36
C GLU A 126 -3.92 11.95 -9.32
N SER A 127 -5.00 12.62 -8.90
CA SER A 127 -6.27 11.95 -8.55
C SER A 127 -7.12 11.41 -9.71
N ASP A 128 -6.83 11.71 -10.98
CA ASP A 128 -7.62 11.16 -12.10
C ASP A 128 -7.11 9.80 -12.60
N ASP A 129 -5.79 9.57 -12.66
CA ASP A 129 -5.21 8.24 -12.92
C ASP A 129 -5.37 7.27 -11.73
N LEU A 130 -5.55 7.82 -10.52
CA LEU A 130 -5.75 7.03 -9.30
C LEU A 130 -7.15 6.42 -9.18
N VAL A 131 -8.11 6.81 -10.03
CA VAL A 131 -9.54 6.46 -9.93
C VAL A 131 -9.97 5.37 -10.93
N ALA A 132 -9.02 4.76 -11.65
CA ALA A 132 -9.29 3.66 -12.57
C ALA A 132 -10.27 2.65 -11.93
N ALA A 133 -11.46 2.55 -12.54
CA ALA A 133 -12.55 1.75 -12.00
C ALA A 133 -12.10 0.29 -11.95
N LEU A 134 -11.96 -0.25 -10.74
CA LEU A 134 -11.89 -1.69 -10.60
C LEU A 134 -13.30 -2.24 -10.85
N PRO A 135 -13.47 -3.23 -11.74
CA PRO A 135 -14.74 -3.91 -11.92
C PRO A 135 -15.20 -4.52 -10.59
N ASP A 136 -16.51 -4.51 -10.38
CA ASP A 136 -17.18 -5.19 -9.25
C ASP A 136 -16.89 -4.63 -7.85
N LEU A 137 -16.35 -3.41 -7.69
CA LEU A 137 -16.23 -2.83 -6.35
C LEU A 137 -17.57 -2.44 -5.75
N ASP A 138 -18.57 -2.17 -6.58
CA ASP A 138 -19.90 -1.76 -6.12
C ASP A 138 -20.69 -2.94 -5.50
N THR A 139 -20.19 -4.17 -5.62
CA THR A 139 -20.77 -5.38 -5.01
C THR A 139 -20.00 -5.85 -3.77
N LEU A 140 -18.83 -5.27 -3.48
CA LEU A 140 -18.03 -5.60 -2.30
C LEU A 140 -18.47 -4.79 -1.08
N SER A 141 -18.27 -5.35 0.11
CA SER A 141 -18.32 -4.55 1.33
C SER A 141 -17.22 -3.46 1.31
N PRO A 142 -17.41 -2.34 2.03
CA PRO A 142 -16.39 -1.28 2.11
C PRO A 142 -15.00 -1.79 2.52
N GLU A 143 -14.97 -2.71 3.48
CA GLU A 143 -13.76 -3.34 3.99
C GLU A 143 -13.06 -4.19 2.91
N GLU A 144 -13.81 -4.99 2.14
CA GLU A 144 -13.27 -5.78 1.03
C GLU A 144 -12.77 -4.89 -0.12
N ALA A 145 -13.50 -3.81 -0.43
CA ALA A 145 -13.07 -2.84 -1.44
C ALA A 145 -11.77 -2.15 -1.04
N PHE A 146 -11.63 -1.77 0.23
CA PHE A 146 -10.40 -1.22 0.79
C PHE A 146 -9.25 -2.21 0.64
N ASP A 147 -9.43 -3.45 1.10
CA ASP A 147 -8.36 -4.45 1.13
C ASP A 147 -7.90 -4.80 -0.29
N ARG A 148 -8.83 -5.02 -1.24
CA ARG A 148 -8.51 -5.31 -2.64
C ARG A 148 -7.70 -4.20 -3.31
N VAL A 149 -8.08 -2.94 -3.06
CA VAL A 149 -7.36 -1.78 -3.61
C VAL A 149 -6.01 -1.58 -2.93
N TRP A 150 -5.94 -1.85 -1.62
CA TRP A 150 -4.69 -1.78 -0.86
C TRP A 150 -3.67 -2.80 -1.39
N VAL A 151 -4.07 -4.06 -1.63
CA VAL A 151 -3.20 -5.08 -2.23
C VAL A 151 -2.64 -4.59 -3.57
N ARG A 152 -3.51 -4.09 -4.47
CA ARG A 152 -3.08 -3.58 -5.78
C ARG A 152 -2.12 -2.40 -5.65
N THR A 153 -2.39 -1.49 -4.71
CA THR A 153 -1.53 -0.32 -4.45
C THR A 153 -0.16 -0.76 -3.92
N LEU A 154 -0.13 -1.73 -3.01
CA LEU A 154 1.10 -2.30 -2.45
C LEU A 154 1.94 -2.98 -3.54
N VAL A 155 1.34 -3.83 -4.37
CA VAL A 155 2.02 -4.51 -5.48
C VAL A 155 2.54 -3.50 -6.52
N ALA A 156 1.71 -2.53 -6.92
CA ALA A 156 2.12 -1.51 -7.89
C ALA A 156 3.33 -0.70 -7.40
N ARG A 157 3.34 -0.32 -6.11
CA ARG A 157 4.47 0.38 -5.50
C ARG A 157 5.73 -0.49 -5.46
N ALA A 158 5.60 -1.76 -5.10
CA ALA A 158 6.73 -2.69 -5.09
C ALA A 158 7.32 -2.88 -6.50
N VAL A 159 6.47 -3.06 -7.51
CA VAL A 159 6.89 -3.17 -8.92
C VAL A 159 7.58 -1.91 -9.40
N GLU A 160 7.04 -0.72 -9.10
CA GLU A 160 7.65 0.56 -9.50
C GLU A 160 9.01 0.78 -8.81
N ARG A 161 9.12 0.38 -7.54
CA ARG A 161 10.41 0.41 -6.84
C ARG A 161 11.44 -0.49 -7.53
N VAL A 162 11.06 -1.73 -7.86
CA VAL A 162 11.95 -2.68 -8.56
C VAL A 162 12.29 -2.19 -9.97
N ARG A 163 11.36 -1.54 -10.68
CA ARG A 163 11.63 -0.88 -11.97
C ARG A 163 12.80 0.10 -11.84
N ARG A 164 12.74 0.99 -10.85
CA ARG A 164 13.78 2.00 -10.57
C ARG A 164 15.10 1.37 -10.15
N GLU A 165 15.07 0.33 -9.32
CA GLU A 165 16.27 -0.41 -8.89
C GLU A 165 16.94 -1.11 -10.08
N CYS A 166 16.18 -1.85 -10.89
CA CYS A 166 16.68 -2.50 -12.09
C CYS A 166 17.27 -1.50 -13.10
N ALA A 167 16.67 -0.31 -13.25
CA ALA A 167 17.21 0.74 -14.11
C ALA A 167 18.60 1.21 -13.63
N ARG A 168 18.78 1.42 -12.32
CA ARG A 168 20.06 1.82 -11.73
C ARG A 168 21.14 0.74 -11.81
N GLU A 169 20.74 -0.53 -11.71
CA GLU A 169 21.64 -1.69 -11.77
C GLU A 169 21.99 -2.13 -13.21
N GLY A 170 21.50 -1.44 -14.24
CA GLY A 170 21.70 -1.84 -15.64
C GLY A 170 20.87 -3.07 -16.06
N LEU A 171 19.87 -3.44 -15.27
CA LEU A 171 18.95 -4.57 -15.47
C LEU A 171 17.62 -4.15 -16.13
N ALA A 172 17.59 -3.01 -16.84
CA ALA A 172 16.38 -2.52 -17.50
C ALA A 172 15.78 -3.55 -18.48
N ALA A 173 16.61 -4.32 -19.19
CA ALA A 173 16.14 -5.38 -20.08
C ALA A 173 15.46 -6.54 -19.32
N ALA A 174 15.93 -6.87 -18.11
CA ALA A 174 15.30 -7.88 -17.27
C ALA A 174 13.91 -7.41 -16.80
N PHE A 175 13.82 -6.15 -16.36
CA PHE A 175 12.53 -5.58 -15.97
C PHE A 175 11.55 -5.50 -17.15
N ARG A 176 12.00 -5.07 -18.35
CA ARG A 176 11.13 -5.07 -19.55
C ARG A 176 10.60 -6.46 -19.88
N ALA A 177 11.43 -7.50 -19.75
CA ALA A 177 11.00 -8.88 -19.96
C ALA A 177 9.91 -9.28 -18.95
N TYR A 178 10.11 -8.95 -17.67
CA TYR A 178 9.12 -9.19 -16.62
C TYR A 178 7.81 -8.43 -16.87
N GLU A 179 7.87 -7.14 -17.21
CA GLU A 179 6.70 -6.31 -17.48
C GLU A 179 5.83 -6.87 -18.61
N LYS A 180 6.46 -7.28 -19.71
CA LYS A 180 5.76 -7.85 -20.87
C LYS A 180 5.26 -9.28 -20.67
N TYR A 181 5.74 -9.99 -19.65
CA TYR A 181 5.40 -11.40 -19.43
C TYR A 181 4.48 -11.62 -18.22
N ASP A 182 4.74 -10.94 -17.11
CA ASP A 182 4.05 -11.11 -15.82
C ASP A 182 3.02 -10.02 -15.53
N LEU A 183 3.14 -8.81 -16.10
CA LEU A 183 2.23 -7.67 -15.80
C LEU A 183 1.20 -7.40 -16.90
N VAL A 184 1.23 -8.15 -18.00
CA VAL A 184 0.25 -8.00 -19.08
C VAL A 184 -1.13 -8.52 -18.64
N THR A 185 -2.18 -7.82 -19.05
CA THR A 185 -3.57 -8.22 -18.81
C THR A 185 -4.10 -9.15 -19.91
N GLU A 186 -3.37 -9.25 -21.02
CA GLU A 186 -3.70 -10.13 -22.14
C GLU A 186 -3.62 -11.62 -21.71
N PRO A 187 -4.58 -12.45 -22.15
CA PRO A 187 -4.66 -13.85 -21.72
C PRO A 187 -3.50 -14.70 -22.25
N GLU A 188 -2.89 -14.32 -23.36
CA GLU A 188 -1.79 -15.06 -23.99
C GLU A 188 -0.44 -14.39 -23.71
N ARG A 189 0.49 -15.14 -23.11
CA ARG A 189 1.83 -14.63 -22.80
C ARG A 189 2.75 -14.71 -24.03
N PRO A 190 3.62 -13.73 -24.26
CA PRO A 190 4.58 -13.80 -25.36
C PRO A 190 5.55 -14.97 -25.16
N SER A 191 5.97 -15.61 -26.26
CA SER A 191 7.02 -16.63 -26.22
C SER A 191 8.36 -16.03 -25.77
N TYR A 192 9.23 -16.88 -25.20
CA TYR A 192 10.57 -16.41 -24.78
C TYR A 192 11.41 -15.90 -25.94
N ALA A 193 11.29 -16.50 -27.14
CA ALA A 193 11.93 -16.01 -28.35
C ALA A 193 11.50 -14.58 -28.71
N ARG A 194 10.18 -14.31 -28.69
CA ARG A 194 9.63 -12.97 -28.95
C ARG A 194 10.10 -11.97 -27.88
N LEU A 195 10.02 -12.36 -26.61
CA LEU A 195 10.43 -11.53 -25.48
C LEU A 195 11.92 -11.15 -25.55
N ALA A 196 12.76 -12.10 -25.96
CA ALA A 196 14.18 -11.91 -26.17
C ALA A 196 14.49 -10.93 -27.31
N ALA A 197 13.82 -11.09 -28.46
CA ALA A 197 13.95 -10.16 -29.58
C ALA A 197 13.55 -8.73 -29.18
N GLU A 198 12.39 -8.56 -28.53
CA GLU A 198 11.89 -7.25 -28.10
C GLU A 198 12.75 -6.62 -26.99
N CYS A 199 13.39 -7.42 -26.14
CA CYS A 199 14.26 -6.93 -25.07
C CYS A 199 15.71 -6.71 -25.52
N GLY A 200 16.10 -7.18 -26.71
CA GLY A 200 17.47 -7.10 -27.23
C GLY A 200 18.43 -8.05 -26.53
N VAL A 201 17.98 -9.23 -26.12
CA VAL A 201 18.78 -10.21 -25.37
C VAL A 201 18.69 -11.63 -25.96
N LYS A 202 19.59 -12.53 -25.53
CA LYS A 202 19.49 -13.95 -25.90
C LYS A 202 18.32 -14.62 -25.19
N GLU A 203 17.59 -15.49 -25.88
CA GLU A 203 16.47 -16.25 -25.33
C GLU A 203 16.84 -17.04 -24.07
N SER A 204 18.05 -17.60 -24.02
CA SER A 204 18.56 -18.32 -22.85
C SER A 204 18.61 -17.48 -21.56
N ARG A 205 18.61 -16.14 -21.65
CA ARG A 205 18.62 -15.25 -20.47
C ARG A 205 17.23 -14.95 -19.92
N ILE A 206 16.17 -15.15 -20.70
CA ILE A 206 14.81 -14.76 -20.32
C ILE A 206 14.36 -15.42 -19.02
N LYS A 207 14.53 -16.73 -18.91
CA LYS A 207 14.14 -17.46 -17.68
C LYS A 207 14.84 -16.91 -16.43
N GLY A 208 16.13 -16.60 -16.55
CA GLY A 208 16.92 -16.02 -15.46
C GLY A 208 16.47 -14.60 -15.11
N PHE A 209 16.14 -13.78 -16.12
CA PHE A 209 15.62 -12.43 -15.91
C PHE A 209 14.27 -12.43 -15.20
N LEU A 210 13.33 -13.27 -15.63
CA LEU A 210 12.03 -13.39 -14.99
C LEU A 210 12.16 -13.86 -13.54
N TYR A 211 13.01 -14.86 -13.28
CA TYR A 211 13.28 -15.33 -11.91
C TYR A 211 13.86 -14.20 -11.04
N LEU A 212 14.89 -13.50 -11.51
CA LEU A 212 15.55 -12.42 -10.79
C LEU A 212 14.58 -11.30 -10.41
N VAL A 213 13.76 -10.84 -11.36
CA VAL A 213 12.82 -9.74 -11.12
C VAL A 213 11.68 -10.18 -10.22
N ARG A 214 11.16 -11.41 -10.37
CA ARG A 214 10.15 -11.96 -9.45
C ARG A 214 10.64 -12.00 -8.01
N GLU A 215 11.87 -12.42 -7.77
CA GLU A 215 12.46 -12.42 -6.42
C GLU A 215 12.62 -11.00 -5.87
N LYS A 216 13.09 -10.04 -6.68
CA LYS A 216 13.17 -8.62 -6.28
C LYS A 216 11.78 -8.05 -5.96
N VAL A 217 10.75 -8.34 -6.76
CA VAL A 217 9.36 -7.91 -6.49
C VAL A 217 8.84 -8.55 -5.21
N ARG A 218 9.03 -9.86 -5.01
CA ARG A 218 8.61 -10.55 -3.79
C ARG A 218 9.25 -9.93 -2.56
N LEU A 219 10.54 -9.62 -2.60
CA LEU A 219 11.25 -8.95 -1.52
C LEU A 219 10.70 -7.52 -1.29
N ALA A 220 10.49 -6.75 -2.35
CA ALA A 220 9.94 -5.40 -2.24
C ALA A 220 8.53 -5.41 -1.63
N ILE A 221 7.66 -6.37 -1.97
CA ILE A 221 6.34 -6.55 -1.35
C ILE A 221 6.50 -6.83 0.16
N ARG A 222 7.42 -7.72 0.56
CA ARG A 222 7.69 -8.01 1.98
C ARG A 222 8.15 -6.76 2.74
N GLU A 223 9.00 -5.95 2.13
CA GLU A 223 9.48 -4.70 2.73
C GLU A 223 8.40 -3.61 2.81
N GLU A 224 7.50 -3.53 1.83
CA GLU A 224 6.37 -2.61 1.87
C GLU A 224 5.35 -3.04 2.92
N LEU A 225 5.12 -4.35 3.07
CA LEU A 225 4.20 -4.90 4.05
C LEU A 225 4.70 -4.70 5.48
N SER A 226 5.99 -4.97 5.73
CA SER A 226 6.56 -4.79 7.06
C SER A 226 6.39 -3.33 7.53
N ARG A 227 6.55 -2.34 6.66
CA ARG A 227 6.32 -0.91 6.96
C ARG A 227 4.94 -0.57 7.51
N THR A 228 3.96 -1.47 7.41
CA THR A 228 2.59 -1.22 7.89
C THR A 228 2.13 -2.18 8.98
N THR A 229 2.89 -3.24 9.29
CA THR A 229 2.58 -4.21 10.35
C THR A 229 3.26 -3.88 11.67
N ALA A 230 2.59 -4.22 12.76
CA ALA A 230 3.06 -4.01 14.12
C ALA A 230 4.14 -5.01 14.53
N ASP A 231 3.96 -6.28 14.15
CA ASP A 231 4.83 -7.39 14.52
C ASP A 231 4.93 -8.46 13.42
N LEU A 232 5.66 -9.54 13.71
CA LEU A 232 5.88 -10.67 12.81
C LEU A 232 4.63 -11.53 12.60
N GLU A 233 3.78 -11.66 13.63
CA GLU A 233 2.57 -12.48 13.53
C GLU A 233 1.57 -11.83 12.58
N GLU A 234 1.34 -10.53 12.74
CA GLU A 234 0.52 -9.74 11.82
C GLU A 234 1.14 -9.71 10.42
N PHE A 235 2.47 -9.57 10.31
CA PHE A 235 3.13 -9.67 9.01
C PHE A 235 2.84 -11.00 8.30
N GLU A 236 2.98 -12.13 9.00
CA GLU A 236 2.73 -13.45 8.40
C GLU A 236 1.23 -13.69 8.12
N GLU A 237 0.32 -13.09 8.90
CA GLU A 237 -1.11 -13.05 8.61
C GLU A 237 -1.40 -12.27 7.32
N GLU A 238 -0.99 -11.01 7.23
CA GLU A 238 -1.23 -10.18 6.06
C GLU A 238 -0.53 -10.74 4.81
N TRP A 239 0.66 -11.34 4.97
CA TRP A 239 1.37 -12.01 3.90
C TRP A 239 0.57 -13.20 3.34
N ARG A 240 -0.06 -14.01 4.21
CA ARG A 240 -0.92 -15.11 3.77
C ARG A 240 -2.18 -14.62 3.07
N GLU A 241 -2.78 -13.53 3.54
CA GLU A 241 -3.96 -12.91 2.93
C GLU A 241 -3.69 -12.46 1.50
N LEU A 242 -2.51 -11.87 1.22
CA LEU A 242 -2.13 -11.40 -0.11
C LEU A 242 -2.15 -12.49 -1.20
N PHE A 243 -1.89 -13.75 -0.84
CA PHE A 243 -1.88 -14.88 -1.79
C PHE A 243 -3.16 -15.71 -1.77
N ARG A 244 -4.15 -15.31 -0.96
CA ARG A 244 -5.47 -15.95 -0.89
C ARG A 244 -6.52 -15.26 -1.77
N SER A 245 -6.31 -13.99 -2.12
CA SER A 245 -7.25 -13.14 -2.88
C SER A 245 -6.99 -13.14 -4.38
#